data_AF-A0A662X9W2-F1
#
_entry.id   AF-A0A662X9W2-F1
#
_cell.length_a   1.000
_cell.length_b   1.000
_cell.length_c   1.000
_cell.angle_alpha   90.00
_cell.angle_beta   90.00
_cell.angle_gamma   90.00
#
_symmetry.space_group_name_H-M   'P 1'
#
loop_
_entity.id
_entity.type
_entity.pdbx_description
1 polymer ?
#
loop_
_entity_poly.entity_id
_entity_poly.type
_entity_poly.pdbx_seq_one_letter_code
_entity_poly.pdbx_strand_id
1 'polypeptide(L)'
;MSGSDVAILIFKILTIVTTILMRVSLLPDFQRMHKQRSTGDMSVLPCVLLYTNCYVLCWYSYLVDDILPLFATSVLGVVTGIILAAFFYRWTAHKRTVINICIVSCVVILLETIYGVIAVLGGTGQSLDSVGTTMGIITVVSSIGLYASPLATIRRVIRTKSASSMPFTMGVVNVLNSICWVVYAALVDDMFVLAPNAAGALLGSIQLVLYVIYPAKTPTEGQVISATIEDPRTGTRGGSACGEQASLSVVIHSPVQEGGNSRQDSAADGGKSPSFVALRSPSS
;
A
#
# COMPACT_ATOMS: atom_id res chain seq x y z
N MET A 1 20.89 -22.79 28.57
CA MET A 1 19.73 -22.56 27.68
C MET A 1 19.55 -23.82 26.87
N SER A 2 18.34 -24.38 26.84
CA SER A 2 18.03 -25.52 25.98
C SER A 2 18.05 -25.09 24.50
N GLY A 3 18.16 -26.04 23.57
CA GLY A 3 18.11 -25.73 22.13
C GLY A 3 16.81 -25.04 21.70
N SER A 4 15.70 -25.38 22.35
CA SER A 4 14.39 -24.73 22.15
C SER A 4 14.37 -23.28 22.64
N ASP A 5 14.98 -22.97 23.79
CA ASP A 5 15.03 -21.59 24.31
C ASP A 5 15.82 -20.68 23.37
N VAL A 6 16.92 -21.21 22.81
CA VAL A 6 17.74 -20.49 21.83
C VAL A 6 16.96 -20.28 20.53
N ALA A 7 16.25 -21.29 20.04
CA ALA A 7 15.41 -21.16 18.85
C ALA A 7 14.31 -20.10 19.04
N ILE A 8 13.61 -20.13 20.18
CA ILE A 8 12.61 -19.11 20.54
C ILE A 8 13.25 -17.72 20.52
N LEU A 9 14.38 -17.53 21.19
CA LEU A 9 15.06 -16.23 21.23
C LEU A 9 15.45 -15.72 19.83
N ILE A 10 15.98 -16.59 18.97
CA ILE A 10 16.33 -16.25 17.59
C ILE A 10 15.08 -15.76 16.84
N PHE A 11 13.99 -16.52 16.91
CA PHE A 11 12.75 -16.14 16.22
C PHE A 11 12.09 -14.89 16.80
N LYS A 12 12.22 -14.62 18.12
CA LYS A 12 11.82 -13.35 18.73
C LYS A 12 12.54 -12.16 18.10
N ILE A 13 13.85 -12.26 17.93
CA ILE A 13 14.65 -11.19 17.32
C ILE A 13 14.29 -11.06 15.84
N LEU A 14 14.18 -12.18 15.12
CA LEU A 14 13.84 -12.17 13.70
C LEU A 14 12.46 -11.56 13.43
N THR A 15 11.43 -11.88 14.20
CA THR A 15 10.08 -11.31 14.02
C THR A 15 10.06 -9.80 14.26
N ILE A 16 10.78 -9.32 15.29
CA ILE A 16 10.92 -7.87 15.55
C ILE A 16 11.61 -7.19 14.37
N VAL A 17 12.76 -7.71 13.92
CA VAL A 17 13.54 -7.12 12.83
C VAL A 17 12.73 -7.13 11.52
N THR A 18 12.14 -8.26 11.15
CA THR A 18 11.33 -8.38 9.93
C THR A 18 10.08 -7.50 9.96
N THR A 19 9.45 -7.34 11.13
CA THR A 19 8.32 -6.43 11.30
C THR A 19 8.73 -4.95 11.16
N ILE A 20 9.90 -4.57 11.66
CA ILE A 20 10.45 -3.21 11.46
C ILE A 20 10.76 -2.98 9.97
N LEU A 21 11.41 -3.94 9.31
CA LEU A 21 11.70 -3.86 7.88
C LEU A 21 10.42 -3.72 7.05
N MET A 22 9.37 -4.49 7.36
CA MET A 22 8.06 -4.37 6.73
C MET A 22 7.47 -2.96 6.88
N ARG A 23 7.65 -2.29 8.03
CA ARG A 23 7.15 -0.92 8.22
C ARG A 23 7.96 0.12 7.47
N VAL A 24 9.29 -0.02 7.50
CA VAL A 24 10.19 0.82 6.71
C VAL A 24 9.87 0.70 5.23
N SER A 25 9.48 -0.50 4.81
CA SER A 25 9.10 -0.76 3.43
C SER A 25 7.83 -0.01 3.00
N LEU A 26 6.98 0.45 3.93
CA LEU A 26 5.83 1.32 3.63
C LEU A 26 6.23 2.79 3.39
N LEU A 27 7.44 3.21 3.78
CA LEU A 27 7.92 4.60 3.63
C LEU A 27 7.91 5.15 2.19
N PRO A 28 8.26 4.38 1.14
CA PRO A 28 8.16 4.87 -0.24
C PRO A 28 6.75 5.29 -0.62
N ASP A 29 5.72 4.59 -0.13
CA ASP A 29 4.32 4.95 -0.38
C ASP A 29 3.96 6.28 0.29
N PHE A 30 4.47 6.51 1.50
CA PHE A 30 4.33 7.82 2.17
C PHE A 30 5.04 8.94 1.42
N GLN A 31 6.26 8.69 0.94
CA GLN A 31 7.01 9.69 0.18
C GLN A 31 6.27 10.05 -1.11
N ARG A 32 5.67 9.06 -1.78
CA ARG A 32 4.82 9.27 -2.94
C ARG A 32 3.60 10.14 -2.60
N MET A 33 2.87 9.80 -1.53
CA MET A 33 1.70 10.58 -1.08
C MET A 33 2.08 12.03 -0.74
N HIS A 34 3.19 12.23 -0.04
CA HIS A 34 3.67 13.56 0.33
C HIS A 34 4.04 14.39 -0.90
N LYS A 35 4.76 13.78 -1.86
CA LYS A 35 5.19 14.45 -3.10
C LYS A 35 4.00 14.77 -4.01
N GLN A 36 3.03 13.87 -4.12
CA GLN A 36 1.85 14.03 -4.97
C GLN A 36 0.74 14.85 -4.32
N ARG A 37 0.84 15.14 -3.01
CA ARG A 37 -0.17 15.85 -2.20
C ARG A 37 -1.59 15.29 -2.37
N SER A 38 -1.69 14.01 -2.70
CA SER A 38 -2.92 13.29 -2.98
C SER A 38 -2.75 11.83 -2.61
N THR A 39 -3.80 11.21 -2.08
CA THR A 39 -3.85 9.76 -1.79
C THR A 39 -4.01 8.92 -3.07
N GLY A 40 -4.32 9.54 -4.22
CA GLY A 40 -4.69 8.83 -5.44
C GLY A 40 -5.87 7.87 -5.21
N ASP A 41 -5.83 6.72 -5.88
CA ASP A 41 -6.85 5.64 -5.76
C ASP A 41 -6.62 4.70 -4.56
N MET A 42 -5.72 5.06 -3.63
CA MET A 42 -5.44 4.21 -2.47
C MET A 42 -6.61 4.24 -1.49
N SER A 43 -7.05 3.06 -1.05
CA SER A 43 -8.07 2.94 -0.02
C SER A 43 -7.49 3.20 1.36
N VAL A 44 -8.24 3.88 2.23
CA VAL A 44 -7.89 4.07 3.66
C VAL A 44 -8.07 2.80 4.50
N LEU A 45 -8.86 1.87 3.99
CA LEU A 45 -9.33 0.70 4.71
C LEU A 45 -8.18 -0.18 5.25
N PRO A 46 -7.12 -0.49 4.48
CA PRO A 46 -5.98 -1.25 5.01
C PRO A 46 -5.26 -0.56 6.17
N CYS A 47 -5.14 0.78 6.16
CA CYS A 47 -4.48 1.53 7.23
C CYS A 47 -5.28 1.45 8.53
N VAL A 48 -6.60 1.63 8.45
CA VAL A 48 -7.47 1.57 9.63
C VAL A 48 -7.57 0.14 10.16
N LEU A 49 -7.72 -0.86 9.28
CA LEU A 49 -7.74 -2.27 9.69
C LEU A 49 -6.41 -2.70 10.33
N LEU A 50 -5.27 -2.25 9.82
CA LEU A 50 -3.96 -2.51 10.44
C LEU A 50 -3.91 -1.92 11.86
N TYR A 51 -4.36 -0.67 12.02
CA TYR A 51 -4.45 -0.02 13.32
C TYR A 51 -5.35 -0.80 14.29
N THR A 52 -6.58 -1.15 13.88
CA THR A 52 -7.51 -1.94 14.70
C THR A 52 -6.91 -3.29 15.08
N ASN A 53 -6.31 -3.99 14.11
CA ASN A 53 -5.71 -5.30 14.32
C ASN A 53 -4.57 -5.26 15.33
N CYS A 54 -3.65 -4.30 15.19
CA CYS A 54 -2.55 -4.15 16.13
C CYS A 54 -3.03 -3.74 17.53
N TYR A 55 -4.13 -2.98 17.65
CA TYR A 55 -4.71 -2.67 18.95
C TYR A 55 -5.27 -3.91 19.65
N VAL A 56 -6.05 -4.73 18.93
CA VAL A 56 -6.58 -6.00 19.45
C VAL A 56 -5.44 -6.94 19.86
N LEU A 57 -4.38 -6.98 19.04
CA LEU A 57 -3.20 -7.80 19.32
C LEU A 57 -2.44 -7.33 20.57
N CYS A 58 -2.45 -6.03 20.91
CA CYS A 58 -1.91 -5.54 22.18
C CYS A 58 -2.68 -6.11 23.38
N TRP A 59 -4.01 -6.17 23.31
CA TRP A 59 -4.82 -6.77 24.37
C TRP A 59 -4.55 -8.27 24.51
N TYR A 60 -4.55 -8.99 23.39
CA TYR A 60 -4.27 -10.41 23.39
C TYR A 60 -2.86 -10.72 23.93
N SER A 61 -1.83 -10.03 23.44
CA SER A 61 -0.44 -10.22 23.89
C SER A 61 -0.22 -9.89 25.36
N TYR A 62 -0.96 -8.93 25.90
CA TYR A 62 -0.95 -8.66 27.34
C TYR A 62 -1.55 -9.82 28.14
N LEU A 63 -2.62 -10.46 27.65
CA LEU A 63 -3.27 -11.57 28.35
C LEU A 63 -2.48 -12.88 28.30
N VAL A 64 -1.67 -13.11 27.26
CA VAL A 64 -0.81 -14.29 27.14
C VAL A 64 0.62 -14.05 27.64
N ASP A 65 0.86 -12.91 28.31
CA ASP A 65 2.16 -12.49 28.85
C ASP A 65 3.31 -12.47 27.81
N ASP A 66 3.00 -12.31 26.52
CA ASP A 66 3.99 -12.22 25.43
C ASP A 66 4.40 -10.77 25.15
N ILE A 67 5.26 -10.24 26.02
CA ILE A 67 5.77 -8.86 25.92
C ILE A 67 6.69 -8.69 24.70
N LEU A 68 7.61 -9.64 24.49
CA LEU A 68 8.53 -9.67 23.36
C LEU A 68 8.43 -11.04 22.67
N PRO A 69 8.03 -11.07 21.39
CA PRO A 69 7.98 -9.98 20.41
C PRO A 69 6.58 -9.38 20.19
N LEU A 70 5.53 -10.04 20.68
CA LEU A 70 4.15 -9.81 20.22
C LEU A 70 3.61 -8.45 20.67
N PHE A 71 3.68 -8.13 21.97
CA PHE A 71 3.20 -6.84 22.46
C PHE A 71 3.99 -5.66 21.86
N ALA A 72 5.33 -5.74 21.85
CA ALA A 72 6.16 -4.65 21.33
C ALA A 72 5.91 -4.36 19.84
N THR A 73 5.79 -5.40 19.01
CA THR A 73 5.48 -5.23 17.59
C THR A 73 4.05 -4.75 17.37
N SER A 74 3.10 -5.14 18.22
CA SER A 74 1.72 -4.64 18.20
C SER A 74 1.64 -3.15 18.54
N VAL A 75 2.34 -2.70 19.58
CA VAL A 75 2.42 -1.27 19.95
C VAL A 75 3.03 -0.44 18.83
N LEU A 76 4.13 -0.91 18.25
CA LEU A 76 4.71 -0.28 17.06
C LEU A 76 3.64 -0.18 15.95
N GLY A 77 2.81 -1.22 15.82
CA GLY A 77 1.67 -1.37 14.89
C GLY A 77 0.67 -0.24 15.02
N VAL A 78 0.17 -0.07 16.24
CA VAL A 78 -0.74 1.01 16.63
C VAL A 78 -0.15 2.37 16.26
N VAL A 79 1.10 2.65 16.65
CA VAL A 79 1.77 3.94 16.36
C VAL A 79 1.88 4.18 14.85
N THR A 80 2.31 3.16 14.09
CA THR A 80 2.43 3.27 12.62
C THR A 80 1.06 3.47 11.97
N GLY A 81 0.03 2.77 12.44
CA GLY A 81 -1.35 2.90 11.96
C GLY A 81 -1.94 4.29 12.20
N ILE A 82 -1.69 4.89 13.38
CA ILE A 82 -2.12 6.27 13.68
C ILE A 82 -1.43 7.26 12.74
N ILE A 83 -0.10 7.13 12.54
CA ILE A 83 0.65 7.99 11.64
C ILE A 83 0.13 7.85 10.20
N LEU A 84 -0.08 6.62 9.73
CA LEU A 84 -0.67 6.32 8.42
C LEU A 84 -2.05 6.98 8.25
N ALA A 85 -2.94 6.81 9.23
CA ALA A 85 -4.29 7.37 9.20
C ALA A 85 -4.27 8.91 9.20
N ALA A 86 -3.39 9.52 10.00
CA ALA A 86 -3.24 10.97 10.06
C ALA A 86 -2.69 11.55 8.75
N PHE A 87 -1.67 10.91 8.17
CA PHE A 87 -1.14 11.25 6.85
C PHE A 87 -2.24 11.11 5.78
N PHE A 88 -2.96 9.99 5.76
CA PHE A 88 -4.03 9.76 4.79
C PHE A 88 -5.14 10.80 4.91
N TYR A 89 -5.58 11.11 6.13
CA TYR A 89 -6.61 12.13 6.39
C TYR A 89 -6.19 13.53 5.91
N ARG A 90 -4.88 13.84 5.95
CA ARG A 90 -4.37 15.15 5.52
C ARG A 90 -4.55 15.40 4.02
N TRP A 91 -4.36 14.36 3.18
CA TRP A 91 -4.35 14.50 1.72
C TRP A 91 -5.51 13.83 1.00
N THR A 92 -6.43 13.19 1.72
CA THR A 92 -7.63 12.61 1.10
C THR A 92 -8.62 13.68 0.68
N ALA A 93 -9.22 13.51 -0.51
CA ALA A 93 -10.36 14.30 -0.95
C ALA A 93 -11.67 13.90 -0.22
N HIS A 94 -11.79 12.62 0.18
CA HIS A 94 -13.02 12.05 0.73
C HIS A 94 -13.02 11.98 2.26
N LYS A 95 -12.85 13.14 2.92
CA LYS A 95 -12.72 13.24 4.39
C LYS A 95 -13.87 12.58 5.16
N ARG A 96 -15.11 12.72 4.69
CA ARG A 96 -16.29 12.13 5.35
C ARG A 96 -16.22 10.61 5.39
N THR A 97 -15.81 9.97 4.29
CA THR A 97 -15.65 8.51 4.22
C THR A 97 -14.55 8.04 5.18
N VAL A 98 -13.42 8.73 5.20
CA VAL A 98 -12.30 8.42 6.11
C VAL A 98 -12.73 8.57 7.57
N ILE A 99 -13.39 9.67 7.93
CA ILE A 99 -13.90 9.89 9.30
C ILE A 99 -14.87 8.78 9.69
N ASN A 100 -15.83 8.42 8.83
CA ASN A 100 -16.78 7.36 9.13
C ASN A 100 -16.08 6.01 9.39
N ILE A 101 -15.08 5.65 8.58
CA ILE A 101 -14.30 4.42 8.77
C ILE A 101 -13.50 4.48 10.08
N CYS A 102 -12.87 5.61 10.40
CA CYS A 102 -12.17 5.80 11.67
C CYS A 102 -13.13 5.73 12.87
N ILE A 103 -14.33 6.33 12.79
CA ILE A 103 -15.34 6.25 13.84
C ILE A 103 -15.76 4.81 14.08
N VAL A 104 -16.05 4.04 13.02
CA VAL A 104 -16.39 2.62 13.14
C VAL A 104 -15.26 1.85 13.82
N SER A 105 -14.00 2.09 13.43
CA SER A 105 -12.85 1.47 14.11
C SER A 105 -12.73 1.89 15.58
N CYS A 106 -12.96 3.16 15.91
CA CYS A 106 -12.92 3.63 17.29
C CYS A 106 -14.01 2.99 18.14
N VAL A 107 -15.21 2.79 17.60
CA VAL A 107 -16.30 2.07 18.28
C VAL A 107 -15.91 0.61 18.52
N VAL A 108 -15.34 -0.07 17.53
CA VAL A 108 -14.86 -1.46 17.70
C VAL A 108 -13.82 -1.55 18.81
N ILE A 109 -12.81 -0.68 18.79
CA ILE A 109 -11.76 -0.60 19.81
C ILE A 109 -12.34 -0.30 21.19
N LEU A 110 -13.29 0.62 21.28
CA LEU A 110 -13.93 0.97 22.55
C LEU A 110 -14.71 -0.21 23.13
N LEU A 111 -15.51 -0.91 22.31
CA LEU A 111 -16.28 -2.08 22.74
C LEU A 111 -15.37 -3.21 23.20
N GLU A 112 -14.30 -3.47 22.45
CA GLU A 112 -13.27 -4.45 22.82
C GLU A 112 -12.58 -4.08 24.14
N THR A 113 -12.23 -2.80 24.32
CA THR A 113 -11.60 -2.30 25.55
C THR A 113 -12.52 -2.45 26.76
N ILE A 114 -13.80 -2.10 26.60
CA ILE A 114 -14.82 -2.26 27.65
C ILE A 114 -14.94 -3.74 28.00
N TYR A 115 -15.05 -4.62 27.01
CA TYR A 115 -15.09 -6.06 27.22
C TYR A 115 -13.84 -6.55 27.96
N GLY A 116 -12.65 -6.19 27.49
CA GLY A 116 -11.37 -6.60 28.07
C GLY A 116 -11.21 -6.17 29.52
N VAL A 117 -11.56 -4.91 29.84
CA VAL A 117 -11.51 -4.39 31.22
C VAL A 117 -12.50 -5.13 32.12
N ILE A 118 -13.76 -5.30 31.70
CA ILE A 118 -14.76 -6.02 32.51
C ILE A 118 -14.34 -7.47 32.71
N ALA A 119 -13.78 -8.11 31.68
CA ALA A 119 -13.34 -9.50 31.73
C ALA A 119 -12.17 -9.72 32.68
N VAL A 120 -11.14 -8.86 32.62
CA VAL A 120 -9.97 -8.93 33.51
C VAL A 120 -10.33 -8.59 34.96
N LEU A 121 -11.27 -7.68 35.17
CA LEU A 121 -11.78 -7.36 36.51
C LEU A 121 -12.72 -8.44 37.09
N GLY A 122 -12.95 -9.53 36.37
CA GLY A 122 -13.82 -10.63 36.81
C GLY A 122 -15.32 -10.34 36.70
N GLY A 123 -15.72 -9.22 36.11
CA GLY A 123 -17.12 -8.83 35.96
C GLY A 123 -17.92 -9.71 35.00
N THR A 124 -17.25 -10.49 34.13
CA THR A 124 -17.89 -11.46 33.23
C THR A 124 -18.09 -12.84 33.85
N GLY A 125 -17.49 -13.11 35.03
CA GLY A 125 -17.48 -14.45 35.64
C GLY A 125 -16.67 -15.50 34.87
N GLN A 126 -15.90 -15.11 33.85
CA GLN A 126 -15.03 -16.00 33.09
C GLN A 126 -13.69 -16.21 33.79
N SER A 127 -13.07 -17.39 33.63
CA SER A 127 -11.67 -17.59 34.00
C SER A 127 -10.74 -16.81 33.05
N LEU A 128 -9.54 -16.44 33.51
CA LEU A 128 -8.57 -15.73 32.69
C LEU A 128 -8.21 -16.48 31.39
N ASP A 129 -8.15 -17.81 31.44
CA ASP A 129 -7.90 -18.64 30.25
C ASP A 129 -9.02 -18.52 29.20
N SER A 130 -10.29 -18.44 29.65
CA SER A 130 -11.44 -18.22 28.76
C SER A 130 -11.43 -16.82 28.16
N VAL A 131 -10.99 -15.82 28.93
CA VAL A 131 -10.81 -14.45 28.44
C VAL A 131 -9.72 -14.39 27.38
N GLY A 132 -8.58 -15.03 27.63
CA GLY A 132 -7.48 -15.16 26.66
C GLY A 132 -7.92 -15.83 25.36
N THR A 133 -8.67 -16.93 25.46
CA THR A 133 -9.27 -17.62 24.30
C THR A 133 -10.21 -16.70 23.51
N THR A 134 -11.08 -15.95 24.20
CA THR A 134 -12.02 -15.03 23.55
C THR A 134 -11.29 -13.90 22.82
N MET A 135 -10.29 -13.28 23.45
CA MET A 135 -9.47 -12.24 22.81
C MET A 135 -8.63 -12.79 21.66
N GLY A 136 -8.15 -14.03 21.76
CA GLY A 136 -7.49 -14.75 20.67
C GLY A 136 -8.41 -14.92 19.46
N ILE A 137 -9.67 -15.30 19.68
CA ILE A 137 -10.68 -15.39 18.60
C ILE A 137 -10.93 -14.02 17.96
N ILE A 138 -11.08 -12.96 18.77
CA ILE A 138 -11.28 -11.58 18.27
C ILE A 138 -10.06 -11.16 17.42
N THR A 139 -8.85 -11.50 17.85
CA THR A 139 -7.61 -11.27 17.11
C THR A 139 -7.65 -11.96 15.75
N VAL A 140 -8.02 -13.24 15.69
CA VAL A 140 -8.12 -13.99 14.42
C VAL A 140 -9.15 -13.36 13.48
N VAL A 141 -10.33 -13.00 13.99
CA VAL A 141 -11.39 -12.34 13.19
C VAL A 141 -10.90 -11.01 12.63
N SER A 142 -10.23 -10.20 13.46
CA SER A 142 -9.63 -8.93 13.05
C SER A 142 -8.59 -9.12 11.93
N SER A 143 -7.72 -10.12 12.06
CA SER A 143 -6.71 -10.45 11.05
C SER A 143 -7.33 -10.92 9.73
N ILE A 144 -8.41 -11.70 9.76
CA ILE A 144 -9.16 -12.09 8.56
C ILE A 144 -9.70 -10.86 7.84
N GLY A 145 -10.23 -9.89 8.59
CA GLY A 145 -10.68 -8.60 8.04
C GLY A 145 -9.56 -7.87 7.29
N LEU A 146 -8.35 -7.86 7.85
CA LEU A 146 -7.16 -7.27 7.20
C LEU A 146 -6.83 -7.95 5.86
N TYR A 147 -7.04 -9.26 5.76
CA TYR A 147 -6.79 -10.03 4.54
C TYR A 147 -7.84 -9.86 3.43
N ALA A 148 -8.94 -9.17 3.69
CA ALA A 148 -9.96 -8.89 2.66
C ALA A 148 -9.38 -8.09 1.48
N SER A 149 -8.52 -7.09 1.76
CA SER A 149 -7.88 -6.25 0.74
C SER A 149 -6.91 -7.03 -0.18
N PRO A 150 -5.94 -7.80 0.35
CA PRO A 150 -5.06 -8.62 -0.50
C PRO A 150 -5.83 -9.68 -1.30
N LEU A 151 -6.90 -10.27 -0.74
CA LEU A 151 -7.75 -11.23 -1.45
C LEU A 151 -8.50 -10.59 -2.63
N ALA A 152 -9.07 -9.39 -2.43
CA ALA A 152 -9.69 -8.62 -3.50
C ALA A 152 -8.70 -8.28 -4.62
N THR A 153 -7.44 -8.02 -4.25
CA THR A 153 -6.36 -7.74 -5.21
C THR A 153 -5.98 -8.98 -6.02
N ILE A 154 -5.85 -10.15 -5.39
CA ILE A 154 -5.64 -11.43 -6.08
C ILE A 154 -6.74 -11.67 -7.12
N ARG A 155 -8.02 -11.50 -6.71
CA ARG A 155 -9.17 -11.65 -7.61
C ARG A 155 -9.10 -10.68 -8.79
N ARG A 156 -8.69 -9.43 -8.54
CA ARG A 156 -8.51 -8.42 -9.60
C ARG A 156 -7.42 -8.83 -10.58
N VAL A 157 -6.23 -9.22 -10.11
CA VAL A 157 -5.09 -9.62 -10.97
C VAL A 157 -5.45 -10.82 -11.84
N ILE A 158 -6.15 -11.82 -11.31
CA ILE A 158 -6.59 -12.99 -12.08
C ILE A 158 -7.54 -12.56 -13.22
N ARG A 159 -8.42 -11.60 -12.96
CA ARG A 159 -9.38 -11.08 -13.94
C ARG A 159 -8.74 -10.15 -14.98
N THR A 160 -7.82 -9.28 -14.55
CA THR A 160 -7.19 -8.28 -15.42
C THR A 160 -5.93 -8.80 -16.12
N LYS A 161 -5.39 -9.94 -15.69
CA LYS A 161 -4.18 -10.57 -16.23
C LYS A 161 -2.97 -9.61 -16.25
N SER A 162 -2.89 -8.71 -15.27
CA SER A 162 -1.84 -7.70 -15.17
C SER A 162 -1.58 -7.35 -13.71
N ALA A 163 -0.32 -7.46 -13.29
CA ALA A 163 0.17 -7.13 -11.95
C ALA A 163 0.87 -5.76 -11.86
N SER A 164 0.46 -4.79 -12.70
CA SER A 164 1.08 -3.45 -12.86
C SER A 164 1.28 -2.64 -11.56
N SER A 165 0.58 -2.97 -10.48
CA SER A 165 0.56 -2.17 -9.24
C SER A 165 1.19 -2.85 -8.03
N MET A 166 1.84 -4.01 -8.16
CA MET A 166 2.40 -4.74 -7.00
C MET A 166 3.92 -4.60 -6.90
N PRO A 167 4.46 -4.00 -5.82
CA PRO A 167 5.88 -4.01 -5.57
C PRO A 167 6.34 -5.41 -5.10
N PHE A 168 6.97 -6.17 -6.00
CA PHE A 168 7.45 -7.54 -5.73
C PHE A 168 8.28 -7.66 -4.45
N THR A 169 9.24 -6.75 -4.25
CA THR A 169 10.12 -6.72 -3.07
C THR A 169 9.35 -6.62 -1.75
N MET A 170 8.26 -5.83 -1.73
CA MET A 170 7.40 -5.69 -0.56
C MET A 170 6.67 -7.00 -0.23
N GLY A 171 6.19 -7.69 -1.28
CA GLY A 171 5.54 -8.99 -1.14
C GLY A 171 6.47 -10.04 -0.53
N VAL A 172 7.73 -10.10 -0.99
CA VAL A 172 8.75 -11.02 -0.44
C VAL A 172 8.99 -10.75 1.04
N VAL A 173 9.23 -9.49 1.43
CA VAL A 173 9.46 -9.11 2.83
C VAL A 173 8.26 -9.49 3.70
N ASN A 174 7.03 -9.27 3.21
CA ASN A 174 5.81 -9.62 3.95
C ASN A 174 5.64 -11.13 4.13
N VAL A 175 5.94 -11.93 3.11
CA VAL A 175 5.90 -13.41 3.21
C VAL A 175 6.94 -13.92 4.19
N LEU A 176 8.18 -13.41 4.12
CA LEU A 176 9.24 -13.78 5.06
C LEU A 176 8.88 -13.42 6.50
N ASN A 177 8.34 -12.22 6.72
CA ASN A 177 7.82 -11.80 8.02
C ASN A 177 6.74 -12.76 8.53
N SER A 178 5.77 -13.11 7.68
CA SER A 178 4.68 -14.03 8.04
C SER A 178 5.21 -15.42 8.41
N ILE A 179 6.22 -15.94 7.68
CA ILE A 179 6.87 -17.21 8.00
C ILE A 179 7.60 -17.14 9.34
N CYS A 180 8.33 -16.06 9.63
CA CYS A 180 8.97 -15.87 10.94
C CYS A 180 7.94 -15.90 12.07
N TRP A 181 6.78 -15.27 11.89
CA TRP A 181 5.69 -15.30 12.86
C TRP A 181 5.05 -16.67 13.03
N VAL A 182 4.84 -17.42 11.93
CA VAL A 182 4.33 -18.80 11.99
C VAL A 182 5.27 -19.70 12.78
N VAL A 183 6.58 -19.63 12.51
CA VAL A 183 7.56 -20.46 13.23
C VAL A 183 7.65 -20.03 14.69
N TYR A 184 7.67 -18.73 14.99
CA TYR A 184 7.63 -18.23 16.37
C TYR A 184 6.41 -18.76 17.12
N ALA A 185 5.21 -18.59 16.54
CA ALA A 185 3.96 -19.01 17.15
C ALA A 185 3.88 -20.54 17.35
N ALA A 186 4.44 -21.33 16.42
CA ALA A 186 4.55 -22.78 16.58
C ALA A 186 5.49 -23.18 17.73
N LEU A 187 6.56 -22.43 17.96
CA LEU A 187 7.51 -22.70 19.06
C LEU A 187 6.92 -22.38 20.44
N VAL A 188 6.00 -21.42 20.53
CA VAL A 188 5.31 -21.05 21.78
C VAL A 188 3.90 -21.63 21.90
N ASP A 189 3.52 -22.52 20.97
CA ASP A 189 2.20 -23.17 20.87
C ASP A 189 1.00 -22.18 20.84
N ASP A 190 1.18 -21.03 20.19
CA ASP A 190 0.14 -20.01 20.05
C ASP A 190 -0.62 -20.15 18.72
N MET A 191 -1.77 -20.83 18.75
CA MET A 191 -2.60 -21.00 17.55
C MET A 191 -3.29 -19.72 17.07
N PHE A 192 -3.55 -18.76 17.96
CA PHE A 192 -4.24 -17.52 17.61
C PHE A 192 -3.35 -16.57 16.82
N VAL A 193 -2.03 -16.63 17.02
CA VAL A 193 -1.03 -15.94 16.21
C VAL A 193 -0.63 -16.78 15.00
N LEU A 194 -0.51 -18.11 15.14
CA LEU A 194 -0.10 -18.98 14.04
C LEU A 194 -1.09 -18.96 12.88
N ALA A 195 -2.39 -19.17 13.16
CA ALA A 195 -3.41 -19.30 12.12
C ALA A 195 -3.51 -18.10 11.16
N PRO A 196 -3.63 -16.84 11.64
CA PRO A 196 -3.69 -15.70 10.74
C PRO A 196 -2.37 -15.50 9.99
N ASN A 197 -1.21 -15.65 10.64
CA ASN A 197 0.07 -15.49 9.95
C ASN A 197 0.31 -16.56 8.88
N ALA A 198 -0.15 -17.79 9.09
CA ALA A 198 -0.11 -18.85 8.08
C ALA A 198 -0.99 -18.50 6.87
N ALA A 199 -2.20 -17.99 7.12
CA ALA A 199 -3.08 -17.50 6.05
C ALA A 199 -2.45 -16.30 5.31
N GLY A 200 -1.82 -15.37 6.03
CA GLY A 200 -1.09 -14.23 5.45
C GLY A 200 0.09 -14.66 4.59
N ALA A 201 0.89 -15.64 5.05
CA ALA A 201 1.98 -16.23 4.28
C ALA A 201 1.46 -16.86 2.99
N LEU A 202 0.42 -17.69 3.06
CA LEU A 202 -0.20 -18.33 1.90
C LEU A 202 -0.72 -17.31 0.88
N LEU A 203 -1.49 -16.31 1.34
CA LEU A 203 -2.01 -15.25 0.48
C LEU A 203 -0.89 -14.44 -0.16
N GLY A 204 0.15 -14.09 0.61
CA GLY A 204 1.32 -13.38 0.11
C GLY A 204 2.10 -14.18 -0.93
N SER A 205 2.28 -15.49 -0.72
CA SER A 205 2.91 -16.38 -1.69
C SER A 205 2.10 -16.46 -2.99
N ILE A 206 0.77 -16.56 -2.91
CA ILE A 206 -0.11 -16.53 -4.08
C ILE A 206 0.06 -15.21 -4.86
N GLN A 207 0.11 -14.07 -4.16
CA GLN A 207 0.34 -12.78 -4.80
C GLN A 207 1.68 -12.72 -5.53
N LEU A 208 2.73 -13.25 -4.90
CA LEU A 208 4.06 -13.29 -5.48
C LEU A 208 4.12 -14.16 -6.75
N VAL A 209 3.48 -15.33 -6.71
CA VAL A 209 3.38 -16.24 -7.87
C VAL A 209 2.59 -15.58 -9.00
N LEU A 210 1.46 -14.94 -8.69
CA LEU A 210 0.65 -14.24 -9.70
C LEU A 210 1.39 -13.06 -10.33
N TYR A 211 2.22 -12.36 -9.58
CA TYR A 211 3.07 -11.29 -10.11
C TYR A 211 4.04 -11.81 -11.17
N VAL A 212 4.67 -12.96 -10.93
CA VAL A 212 5.61 -13.59 -11.87
C VAL A 212 4.89 -14.12 -13.13
N ILE A 213 3.69 -14.68 -12.97
CA ILE A 213 2.90 -15.23 -14.09
C ILE A 213 2.26 -14.14 -14.95
N TYR A 214 1.83 -13.03 -14.34
CA TYR A 214 1.14 -11.91 -15.02
C TYR A 214 1.95 -10.61 -14.92
N PRO A 215 3.16 -10.55 -15.53
CA PRO A 215 3.97 -9.34 -15.49
C PRO A 215 3.19 -8.16 -16.06
N ALA A 216 3.47 -6.97 -15.53
CA ALA A 216 2.86 -5.73 -15.99
C ALA A 216 3.02 -5.61 -17.51
N LYS A 217 1.91 -5.52 -18.25
CA LYS A 217 1.98 -5.09 -19.64
C LYS A 217 2.57 -3.69 -19.64
N THR A 218 3.77 -3.52 -20.17
CA THR A 218 4.33 -2.21 -20.49
C THR A 218 3.29 -1.46 -21.31
N PRO A 219 2.91 -0.21 -20.95
CA PRO A 219 2.07 0.59 -21.83
C PRO A 219 2.79 0.69 -23.17
N THR A 220 2.18 0.13 -24.21
CA THR A 220 2.63 0.39 -25.58
C THR A 220 2.51 1.89 -25.79
N GLU A 221 3.65 2.53 -26.00
CA GLU A 221 3.81 3.91 -26.42
C GLU A 221 2.88 4.16 -27.62
N GLY A 222 1.75 4.83 -27.40
CA GLY A 222 0.71 4.98 -28.43
C GLY A 222 -0.70 5.33 -27.96
N GLN A 223 -1.06 5.13 -26.69
CA GLN A 223 -2.30 5.71 -26.15
C GLN A 223 -2.02 7.07 -25.52
N VAL A 224 -1.84 8.05 -26.40
CA VAL A 224 -2.11 9.45 -26.05
C VAL A 224 -3.57 9.49 -25.61
N ILE A 225 -3.76 9.98 -24.38
CA ILE A 225 -5.03 10.31 -23.77
C ILE A 225 -5.79 11.24 -24.73
N SER A 226 -6.65 10.68 -25.57
CA SER A 226 -7.74 11.43 -26.19
C SER A 226 -8.76 11.67 -25.07
N ALA A 227 -8.44 12.64 -24.22
CA ALA A 227 -9.46 13.32 -23.44
C ALA A 227 -10.23 14.15 -24.45
N THR A 228 -11.28 13.55 -25.03
CA THR A 228 -12.35 14.31 -25.66
C THR A 228 -12.88 15.28 -24.61
N ILE A 229 -12.49 16.56 -24.73
CA ILE A 229 -13.17 17.64 -24.05
C ILE A 229 -14.54 17.73 -24.72
N GLU A 230 -15.56 17.14 -24.11
CA GLU A 230 -16.94 17.53 -24.40
C GLU A 230 -17.15 18.94 -23.83
N ASP A 231 -17.15 19.92 -24.73
CA ASP A 231 -17.54 21.30 -24.48
C ASP A 231 -19.07 21.37 -24.29
N PRO A 232 -19.59 21.77 -23.11
CA PRO A 232 -21.01 21.87 -22.89
C PRO A 232 -21.51 23.29 -23.17
N ARG A 233 -21.43 23.81 -24.41
CA ARG A 233 -22.13 25.06 -24.80
C ARG A 233 -22.60 25.11 -26.27
N THR A 234 -23.64 24.36 -26.59
CA THR A 234 -24.57 24.74 -27.67
C THR A 234 -25.74 25.55 -27.09
N GLY A 235 -25.75 26.87 -27.29
CA GLY A 235 -26.85 27.73 -26.86
C GLY A 235 -26.65 29.23 -27.08
N THR A 236 -26.74 29.66 -28.35
CA THR A 236 -27.30 30.95 -28.84
C THR A 236 -26.80 32.33 -28.32
N ARG A 237 -26.26 33.10 -29.29
CA ARG A 237 -26.37 34.56 -29.55
C ARG A 237 -26.17 35.57 -28.40
N GLY A 238 -25.14 36.42 -28.57
CA GLY A 238 -25.28 37.88 -28.38
C GLY A 238 -24.12 38.60 -27.67
N GLY A 239 -23.34 39.37 -28.43
CA GLY A 239 -22.86 40.70 -28.00
C GLY A 239 -21.59 40.83 -27.13
N SER A 240 -20.52 41.29 -27.79
CA SER A 240 -19.57 42.33 -27.34
C SER A 240 -18.54 42.07 -26.22
N ALA A 241 -17.32 42.48 -26.56
CA ALA A 241 -16.22 43.01 -25.74
C ALA A 241 -15.21 42.04 -25.06
N CYS A 242 -14.00 42.11 -25.62
CA CYS A 242 -12.70 42.29 -24.95
C CYS A 242 -12.12 41.16 -24.09
N GLY A 243 -10.88 40.76 -24.42
CA GLY A 243 -9.91 40.30 -23.43
C GLY A 243 -9.29 38.93 -23.66
N GLU A 244 -8.02 38.98 -24.07
CA GLU A 244 -6.96 38.00 -23.78
C GLU A 244 -6.77 36.72 -24.62
N GLN A 245 -5.58 36.69 -25.22
CA GLN A 245 -4.98 35.66 -26.04
C GLN A 245 -4.63 34.41 -25.22
N ALA A 246 -4.89 33.24 -25.80
CA ALA A 246 -4.14 32.02 -25.53
C ALA A 246 -3.97 31.23 -26.83
N SER A 247 -3.00 31.63 -27.65
CA SER A 247 -2.48 30.80 -28.74
C SER A 247 -1.51 29.78 -28.16
N LEU A 248 -1.77 28.49 -28.36
CA LEU A 248 -0.76 27.44 -28.19
C LEU A 248 -0.80 26.53 -29.42
N SER A 249 0.12 26.80 -30.34
CA SER A 249 0.36 26.02 -31.55
C SER A 249 1.24 24.81 -31.21
N VAL A 250 0.74 23.60 -31.47
CA VAL A 250 1.55 22.38 -31.43
C VAL A 250 1.84 21.98 -32.88
N VAL A 251 3.07 22.25 -33.31
CA VAL A 251 3.61 21.79 -34.59
C VAL A 251 4.05 20.33 -34.41
N ILE A 252 3.33 19.40 -35.03
CA ILE A 252 3.69 17.98 -35.04
C ILE A 252 4.67 17.75 -36.19
N HIS A 253 5.96 17.57 -35.88
CA HIS A 253 6.90 16.97 -36.82
C HIS A 253 6.57 15.48 -36.97
N SER A 254 6.16 15.06 -38.16
CA SER A 254 6.13 13.64 -38.53
C SER A 254 7.57 13.15 -38.69
N PRO A 255 7.99 12.02 -38.09
CA PRO A 255 9.22 11.37 -38.50
C PRO A 255 9.00 10.73 -39.87
N VAL A 256 9.68 11.27 -40.88
CA VAL A 256 9.88 10.63 -42.18
C VAL A 256 10.59 9.31 -41.93
N GLN A 257 9.93 8.22 -42.33
CA GLN A 257 10.53 6.90 -42.39
C GLN A 257 11.05 6.69 -43.81
N GLU A 258 12.30 7.10 -44.07
CA GLU A 258 13.03 6.67 -45.27
C GLU A 258 13.93 5.49 -44.92
N GLY A 259 13.50 4.30 -45.36
CA GLY A 259 14.32 3.10 -45.40
C GLY A 259 15.46 3.30 -46.40
N GLY A 260 16.66 2.91 -45.99
CA GLY A 260 17.87 3.09 -46.79
C GLY A 260 17.95 2.18 -48.02
N ASN A 261 18.67 2.64 -49.04
CA ASN A 261 19.69 1.83 -49.69
C ASN A 261 20.67 2.67 -50.55
N SER A 262 21.95 2.29 -50.46
CA SER A 262 22.98 2.27 -51.52
C SER A 262 23.71 3.54 -52.04
N ARG A 263 25.04 3.48 -51.85
CA ARG A 263 26.19 3.82 -52.75
C ARG A 263 26.91 5.18 -52.62
N GLN A 264 28.14 5.08 -52.11
CA GLN A 264 29.43 5.43 -52.73
C GLN A 264 29.55 6.79 -53.45
N ASP A 265 30.30 7.74 -52.89
CA ASP A 265 31.64 8.13 -53.41
C ASP A 265 32.29 9.30 -52.63
N SER A 266 33.58 9.10 -52.37
CA SER A 266 34.73 10.02 -52.34
C SER A 266 34.69 11.46 -51.78
N ALA A 267 35.75 11.69 -50.97
CA ALA A 267 36.60 12.89 -50.89
C ALA A 267 36.24 14.06 -49.94
N ALA A 268 37.12 14.20 -48.94
CA ALA A 268 37.78 15.41 -48.46
C ALA A 268 36.98 16.69 -48.12
N ASP A 269 37.21 17.15 -46.88
CA ASP A 269 37.65 18.52 -46.52
C ASP A 269 36.89 19.16 -45.34
N GLY A 270 37.67 19.87 -44.51
CA GLY A 270 37.28 21.17 -43.97
C GLY A 270 36.25 21.22 -42.85
N GLY A 271 36.72 21.37 -41.61
CA GLY A 271 35.86 21.61 -40.44
C GLY A 271 35.08 22.92 -40.45
N LYS A 272 34.05 22.98 -39.58
CA LYS A 272 33.68 24.11 -38.70
C LYS A 272 32.39 23.77 -37.92
N SER A 273 32.44 24.01 -36.62
CA SER A 273 31.28 24.08 -35.71
C SER A 273 30.73 25.53 -35.69
N PRO A 274 29.66 25.86 -34.94
CA PRO A 274 28.24 25.79 -35.29
C PRO A 274 27.63 27.20 -35.50
N SER A 275 26.57 27.35 -36.32
CA SER A 275 25.88 28.64 -36.49
C SER A 275 24.67 28.78 -35.56
N PHE A 276 24.78 29.74 -34.63
CA PHE A 276 23.70 30.30 -33.82
C PHE A 276 22.75 31.13 -34.72
N VAL A 277 21.44 30.95 -34.61
CA VAL A 277 20.44 31.83 -35.26
C VAL A 277 19.47 32.35 -34.20
N ALA A 278 19.50 33.66 -33.99
CA ALA A 278 18.61 34.41 -33.11
C ALA A 278 17.25 34.64 -33.80
N LEU A 279 16.15 34.39 -33.09
CA LEU A 279 14.80 34.66 -33.56
C LEU A 279 14.27 35.97 -32.95
N ARG A 280 14.01 36.97 -33.82
CA ARG A 280 13.18 38.15 -33.54
C ARG A 280 11.71 37.77 -33.62
N SER A 281 10.90 38.32 -32.73
CA SER A 281 9.43 38.29 -32.81
C SER A 281 8.90 39.32 -33.83
N PRO A 282 7.87 38.98 -34.62
CA PRO A 282 7.08 39.98 -35.34
C PRO A 282 5.89 40.44 -34.49
N SER A 283 5.77 41.76 -34.36
CA SER A 283 4.61 42.48 -33.85
C SER A 283 3.50 42.54 -34.89
N SER A 284 2.26 42.22 -34.51
CA SER A 284 1.00 42.83 -34.97
C SER A 284 -0.13 42.38 -34.06
#